data_AF-A0A7Y3DQF8-F1
#
_entry.id   AF-A0A7Y3DQF8-F1
#
_cell.length_a   1.000
_cell.length_b   1.000
_cell.length_c   1.000
_cell.angle_alpha   90.00
_cell.angle_beta   90.00
_cell.angle_gamma   90.00
#
_symmetry.space_group_name_H-M   'P 1'
#
loop_
_entity.id
_entity.type
_entity.pdbx_description
1 polymer ?
#
loop_
_entity_poly.entity_id
_entity_poly.type
_entity_poly.pdbx_seq_one_letter_code
_entity_poly.pdbx_strand_id
1 'polypeptide(L)'
;GFYKGRQCEDCHPAAALDIHTTRANLTCRQCHGGEPIASINYYWSPMNPIRRHAYVCAKCHQGANASYAAYVVHAPNPALSSTFREFPVLAYAFWIMVVIAVGTFVLFLPHTILWGIRELFIKKKAKENKTIEPDSQKAD
;
A
#
# COMPACT_ATOMS: atom_id res chain seq x y z
N GLY A 1 2.61 10.82 -35.38
CA GLY A 1 2.37 10.64 -33.94
C GLY A 1 2.97 11.80 -33.20
N PHE A 2 2.24 12.38 -32.25
CA PHE A 2 2.58 13.63 -31.58
C PHE A 2 3.88 13.55 -30.73
N TYR A 3 4.36 12.34 -30.40
CA TYR A 3 5.61 12.12 -29.65
C TYR A 3 6.41 10.97 -30.27
N LYS A 4 7.45 11.27 -31.06
CA LYS A 4 8.36 10.23 -31.60
C LYS A 4 9.28 9.72 -30.48
N GLY A 5 9.23 8.42 -30.21
CA GLY A 5 10.16 7.75 -29.30
C GLY A 5 9.96 8.08 -27.81
N ARG A 6 8.83 8.68 -27.41
CA ARG A 6 8.48 8.91 -26.01
C ARG A 6 7.17 8.22 -25.66
N GLN A 7 7.15 7.57 -24.50
CA GLN A 7 5.98 6.96 -23.89
C GLN A 7 5.33 7.91 -22.90
N CYS A 8 4.13 7.56 -22.44
CA CYS A 8 3.40 8.38 -21.47
C CYS A 8 4.16 8.45 -20.14
N GLU A 9 4.78 7.35 -19.74
CA GLU A 9 5.48 7.15 -18.48
C GLU A 9 6.74 8.02 -18.36
N ASP A 10 7.39 8.34 -19.50
CA ASP A 10 8.57 9.22 -19.53
C ASP A 10 8.28 10.62 -18.99
N CYS A 11 7.04 11.09 -19.14
CA CYS A 11 6.59 12.39 -18.65
C CYS A 11 5.64 12.28 -17.45
N HIS A 12 4.99 11.13 -17.24
CA HIS A 12 4.05 10.88 -16.16
C HIS A 12 4.46 9.67 -15.27
N PRO A 13 5.63 9.71 -14.63
CA PRO A 13 6.14 8.57 -13.85
C PRO A 13 5.27 8.27 -12.62
N ALA A 14 4.66 9.30 -12.01
CA ALA A 14 3.77 9.13 -10.85
C ALA A 14 2.44 8.43 -11.20
N ALA A 15 2.03 8.45 -12.48
CA ALA A 15 0.80 7.82 -12.94
C ALA A 15 1.05 6.45 -13.60
N ALA A 16 2.31 6.03 -13.76
CA ALA A 16 2.66 4.78 -14.45
C ALA A 16 2.19 3.52 -13.69
N LEU A 17 2.03 3.63 -12.37
CA LEU A 17 1.79 2.50 -11.49
C LEU A 17 0.36 2.50 -10.96
N ASP A 18 -0.51 1.74 -11.64
CA ASP A 18 -1.84 1.40 -11.14
C ASP A 18 -2.17 -0.07 -11.40
N ILE A 19 -3.25 -0.57 -10.82
CA ILE A 19 -3.63 -1.99 -10.93
C ILE A 19 -3.94 -2.41 -12.37
N HIS A 20 -4.41 -1.48 -13.22
CA HIS A 20 -4.75 -1.77 -14.60
C HIS A 20 -3.51 -1.86 -15.46
N THR A 21 -2.51 -0.99 -15.25
CA THR A 21 -1.22 -1.08 -15.95
C THR A 21 -0.40 -2.27 -15.46
N THR A 22 -0.27 -2.44 -14.15
CA THR A 22 0.66 -3.42 -13.55
C THR A 22 0.12 -4.86 -13.52
N ARG A 23 -1.20 -5.06 -13.34
CA ARG A 23 -1.79 -6.41 -13.21
C ARG A 23 -2.63 -6.81 -14.41
N ALA A 24 -3.38 -5.88 -14.99
CA ALA A 24 -4.27 -6.16 -16.12
C ALA A 24 -3.62 -5.91 -17.49
N ASN A 25 -2.37 -5.40 -17.53
CA ASN A 25 -1.63 -5.06 -18.75
C ASN A 25 -2.43 -4.13 -19.69
N LEU A 26 -3.16 -3.18 -19.11
CA LEU A 26 -3.87 -2.15 -19.84
C LEU A 26 -2.94 -0.97 -20.13
N THR A 27 -3.03 -0.44 -21.33
CA THR A 27 -2.28 0.73 -21.78
C THR A 27 -3.02 2.02 -21.41
N CYS A 28 -2.26 3.10 -21.18
CA CYS A 28 -2.78 4.43 -20.88
C CYS A 28 -3.89 4.87 -21.87
N ARG A 29 -3.73 4.54 -23.16
CA ARG A 29 -4.64 4.91 -24.25
C ARG A 29 -5.99 4.20 -24.21
N GLN A 30 -6.09 3.02 -23.58
CA GLN A 30 -7.38 2.33 -23.47
C GLN A 30 -8.36 3.10 -22.57
N CYS A 31 -7.85 3.92 -21.66
CA CYS A 31 -8.63 4.83 -20.81
C CYS A 31 -8.63 6.27 -21.33
N HIS A 32 -7.48 6.82 -21.73
CA HIS A 32 -7.34 8.22 -22.14
C HIS A 32 -7.72 8.49 -23.60
N GLY A 33 -7.77 7.47 -24.45
CA GLY A 33 -8.11 7.59 -25.87
C GLY A 33 -6.92 7.88 -26.79
N GLY A 34 -7.24 8.35 -27.99
CA GLY A 34 -6.28 8.69 -29.04
C GLY A 34 -5.67 10.09 -28.89
N GLU A 35 -4.80 10.44 -29.83
CA GLU A 35 -4.25 11.80 -29.95
C GLU A 35 -5.20 12.68 -30.79
N PRO A 36 -5.47 13.94 -30.37
CA PRO A 36 -5.02 14.58 -29.14
C PRO A 36 -5.79 14.07 -27.90
N ILE A 37 -5.10 13.96 -26.76
CA ILE A 37 -5.71 13.52 -25.50
C ILE A 37 -6.60 14.65 -24.97
N ALA A 38 -7.90 14.39 -24.86
CA ALA A 38 -8.85 15.36 -24.37
C ALA A 38 -8.73 15.58 -22.86
N SER A 39 -8.87 16.83 -22.41
CA SER A 39 -8.98 17.17 -20.99
C SER A 39 -10.14 16.42 -20.32
N ILE A 40 -10.00 16.09 -19.04
CA ILE A 40 -11.05 15.43 -18.25
C ILE A 40 -12.35 16.25 -18.19
N ASN A 41 -12.26 17.58 -18.33
CA ASN A 41 -13.41 18.47 -18.32
C ASN A 41 -14.10 18.59 -19.69
N TYR A 42 -13.50 18.05 -20.76
CA TYR A 42 -14.12 18.06 -22.08
C TYR A 42 -15.24 17.04 -22.14
N TYR A 43 -16.43 17.44 -22.63
CA TYR A 43 -17.62 16.59 -22.63
C TYR A 43 -17.40 15.28 -23.39
N TRP A 44 -16.72 15.29 -24.54
CA TRP A 44 -16.45 14.08 -25.32
C TRP A 44 -15.18 13.32 -24.89
N SER A 45 -14.53 13.72 -23.79
CA SER A 45 -13.41 12.95 -23.25
C SER A 45 -13.90 11.60 -22.74
N PRO A 46 -13.23 10.48 -23.09
CA PRO A 46 -13.55 9.16 -22.55
C PRO A 46 -13.52 9.14 -21.01
N MET A 47 -12.61 9.91 -20.41
CA MET A 47 -12.42 9.97 -18.97
C MET A 47 -13.25 11.07 -18.29
N ASN A 48 -14.16 11.73 -19.02
CA ASN A 48 -15.05 12.73 -18.44
C ASN A 48 -15.85 12.11 -17.26
N PRO A 49 -15.93 12.78 -16.09
CA PRO A 49 -16.54 12.22 -14.89
C PRO A 49 -17.99 11.74 -15.09
N ILE A 50 -18.74 12.39 -15.98
CA ILE A 50 -20.14 12.07 -16.28
C ILE A 50 -20.25 10.74 -17.05
N ARG A 51 -19.23 10.36 -17.82
CA ARG A 51 -19.34 9.34 -18.89
C ARG A 51 -18.37 8.17 -18.71
N ARG A 52 -17.27 8.36 -17.98
CA ARG A 52 -16.19 7.37 -17.84
C ARG A 52 -16.67 6.00 -17.34
N HIS A 53 -17.72 5.98 -16.52
CA HIS A 53 -18.32 4.72 -16.05
C HIS A 53 -18.84 3.87 -17.22
N ALA A 54 -19.58 4.47 -18.15
CA ALA A 54 -20.18 3.77 -19.29
C ALA A 54 -19.21 3.54 -20.44
N TYR A 55 -18.27 4.47 -20.69
CA TYR A 55 -17.41 4.43 -21.88
C TYR A 55 -16.02 3.82 -21.64
N VAL A 56 -15.56 3.75 -20.39
CA VAL A 56 -14.25 3.19 -20.03
C VAL A 56 -14.43 1.99 -19.13
N CYS A 57 -15.02 2.19 -17.94
CA CYS A 57 -15.07 1.15 -16.91
C CYS A 57 -15.97 -0.03 -17.33
N ALA A 58 -17.13 0.25 -17.93
CA ALA A 58 -18.10 -0.78 -18.32
C ALA A 58 -17.62 -1.71 -19.45
N LYS A 59 -16.51 -1.39 -20.13
CA LYS A 59 -15.89 -2.28 -21.13
C LYS A 59 -15.43 -3.61 -20.52
N CYS A 60 -14.97 -3.56 -19.27
CA CYS A 60 -14.47 -4.73 -18.55
C CYS A 60 -15.30 -5.03 -17.28
N HIS A 61 -15.86 -4.01 -16.63
CA HIS A 61 -16.70 -4.14 -15.44
C HIS A 61 -18.17 -3.97 -15.79
N GLN A 62 -18.84 -5.07 -16.14
CA GLN A 62 -20.27 -5.06 -16.43
C GLN A 62 -21.06 -4.45 -15.26
N GLY A 63 -21.94 -3.49 -15.55
CA GLY A 63 -22.72 -2.78 -14.52
C GLY A 63 -21.98 -1.64 -13.82
N ALA A 64 -20.80 -1.22 -14.30
CA ALA A 64 -20.09 -0.06 -13.77
C ALA A 64 -20.97 1.20 -13.79
N ASN A 65 -21.24 1.74 -12.60
CA ASN A 65 -22.02 2.96 -12.40
C ASN A 65 -21.10 4.17 -12.09
N ALA A 66 -21.70 5.36 -11.96
CA ALA A 66 -20.96 6.58 -11.68
C ALA A 66 -20.13 6.51 -10.38
N SER A 67 -20.67 5.88 -9.32
CA SER A 67 -19.97 5.71 -8.05
C SER A 67 -18.79 4.74 -8.16
N TYR A 68 -18.92 3.66 -8.94
CA TYR A 68 -17.81 2.76 -9.24
C TYR A 68 -16.67 3.51 -9.95
N ALA A 69 -17.03 4.28 -10.98
CA ALA A 69 -16.04 5.07 -11.71
C ALA A 69 -15.57 6.30 -10.93
N ALA A 70 -16.10 6.60 -9.74
CA ALA A 70 -15.57 7.66 -8.87
C ALA A 70 -14.19 7.28 -8.29
N TYR A 71 -13.81 5.99 -8.37
CA TYR A 71 -12.53 5.49 -7.90
C TYR A 71 -11.33 6.22 -8.54
N VAL A 72 -10.33 6.52 -7.71
CA VAL A 72 -9.09 7.17 -8.13
C VAL A 72 -8.15 6.12 -8.70
N VAL A 73 -8.01 6.11 -10.03
CA VAL A 73 -7.17 5.12 -10.74
C VAL A 73 -5.68 5.38 -10.49
N HIS A 74 -5.25 6.65 -10.59
CA HIS A 74 -3.88 7.07 -10.29
C HIS A 74 -3.84 7.67 -8.87
N ALA A 75 -3.72 6.81 -7.87
CA ALA A 75 -3.64 7.26 -6.49
C ALA A 75 -2.29 7.95 -6.24
N PRO A 76 -2.26 9.14 -5.60
CA PRO A 76 -1.01 9.74 -5.18
C PRO A 76 -0.35 8.89 -4.10
N ASN A 77 0.97 9.02 -3.95
CA ASN A 77 1.68 8.33 -2.88
C ASN A 77 1.18 8.85 -1.51
N PRO A 78 0.60 8.00 -0.63
CA PRO A 78 0.00 8.45 0.61
C PRO A 78 1.01 9.04 1.62
N ALA A 79 2.30 8.73 1.47
CA ALA A 79 3.36 9.26 2.33
C ALA A 79 3.85 10.65 1.93
N LEU A 80 3.53 11.13 0.72
CA LEU A 80 3.99 12.43 0.24
C LEU A 80 3.23 13.59 0.91
N SER A 81 3.92 14.72 1.13
CA SER A 81 3.32 15.92 1.73
C SER A 81 2.27 16.58 0.83
N SER A 82 2.37 16.42 -0.49
CA SER A 82 1.38 16.93 -1.45
C SER A 82 0.02 16.25 -1.29
N THR A 83 -0.01 14.99 -0.86
CA THR A 83 -1.24 14.20 -0.70
C THR A 83 -2.15 14.76 0.39
N PHE A 84 -1.62 15.47 1.39
CA PHE A 84 -2.46 16.18 2.36
C PHE A 84 -3.33 17.27 1.74
N ARG A 85 -2.91 17.85 0.60
CA ARG A 85 -3.69 18.86 -0.13
C ARG A 85 -4.63 18.24 -1.15
N GLU A 86 -4.15 17.24 -1.88
CA GLU A 86 -4.91 16.61 -2.97
C GLU A 86 -5.94 15.58 -2.46
N PHE A 87 -5.56 14.78 -1.45
CA PHE A 87 -6.41 13.73 -0.91
C PHE A 87 -6.18 13.52 0.61
N PRO A 88 -6.67 14.44 1.47
CA PRO A 88 -6.35 14.44 2.90
C PRO A 88 -6.78 13.17 3.62
N VAL A 89 -7.95 12.62 3.26
CA VAL A 89 -8.48 11.39 3.88
C VAL A 89 -7.52 10.21 3.71
N LEU A 90 -6.92 10.06 2.52
CA LEU A 90 -5.95 9.00 2.25
C LEU A 90 -4.66 9.21 3.06
N ALA A 91 -4.15 10.44 3.14
CA ALA A 91 -2.94 10.76 3.89
C ALA A 91 -3.11 10.46 5.39
N TYR A 92 -4.19 10.93 6.01
CA TYR A 92 -4.45 10.68 7.44
C TYR A 92 -4.64 9.20 7.73
N ALA A 93 -5.42 8.48 6.92
CA ALA A 93 -5.64 7.05 7.11
C ALA A 93 -4.31 6.27 7.06
N PHE A 94 -3.45 6.58 6.10
CA PHE A 94 -2.12 5.97 5.98
C PHE A 94 -1.26 6.23 7.23
N TRP A 95 -1.12 7.49 7.65
CA TRP A 95 -0.27 7.84 8.79
C TRP A 95 -0.80 7.32 10.13
N ILE A 96 -2.11 7.30 10.34
CA ILE A 96 -2.72 6.68 11.53
C ILE A 96 -2.35 5.19 11.58
N MET A 97 -2.49 4.47 10.46
CA MET A 97 -2.14 3.05 10.39
C MET A 97 -0.64 2.82 10.63
N VAL A 98 0.23 3.67 10.08
CA VAL A 98 1.67 3.61 10.32
C VAL A 98 1.99 3.83 11.80
N VAL A 99 1.39 4.84 12.44
CA VAL A 99 1.60 5.14 13.86
C VAL A 99 1.14 3.98 14.74
N ILE A 100 -0.02 3.40 14.46
CA ILE A 100 -0.52 2.22 15.19
C ILE A 100 0.46 1.05 15.03
N ALA A 101 0.91 0.75 13.81
CA ALA A 101 1.84 -0.35 13.56
C ALA A 101 3.20 -0.15 14.22
N VAL A 102 3.78 1.06 14.13
CA VAL A 102 5.04 1.38 14.79
C VAL A 102 4.87 1.32 16.31
N GLY A 103 3.77 1.86 16.84
CA GLY A 103 3.45 1.82 18.26
C GLY A 103 3.33 0.40 18.80
N THR A 104 2.66 -0.50 18.07
CA THR A 104 2.58 -1.91 18.47
C THR A 104 3.96 -2.56 18.46
N PHE A 105 4.76 -2.38 17.41
CA PHE A 105 6.10 -2.97 17.39
C PHE A 105 7.00 -2.43 18.51
N VAL A 106 6.99 -1.12 18.78
CA VAL A 106 7.82 -0.50 19.83
C VAL A 106 7.44 -0.98 21.23
N LEU A 107 6.17 -1.29 21.49
CA LEU A 107 5.75 -1.79 22.80
C LEU A 107 5.97 -3.30 22.93
N PHE A 108 5.55 -4.07 21.93
CA PHE A 108 5.50 -5.53 22.04
C PHE A 108 6.82 -6.21 21.74
N LEU A 109 7.69 -5.69 20.85
CA LEU A 109 8.99 -6.31 20.57
C LEU A 109 9.90 -6.26 21.81
N PRO A 110 10.16 -5.09 22.43
CA PRO A 110 11.01 -5.04 23.61
C PRO A 110 10.43 -5.86 24.76
N HIS A 111 9.10 -5.83 24.97
CA HIS A 111 8.44 -6.66 25.98
C HIS A 111 8.73 -8.16 25.76
N THR A 112 8.52 -8.64 24.55
CA THR A 112 8.75 -10.06 24.18
C THR A 112 10.22 -10.43 24.33
N ILE A 113 11.14 -9.55 23.91
CA ILE A 113 12.59 -9.76 24.03
C ILE A 113 13.01 -9.83 25.51
N LEU A 114 12.55 -8.89 26.35
CA LEU A 114 12.89 -8.85 27.77
C LEU A 114 12.39 -10.10 28.50
N TRP A 115 11.18 -10.56 28.16
CA TRP A 115 10.61 -11.79 28.71
C TRP A 115 11.39 -13.03 28.25
N GLY A 116 11.76 -13.10 26.97
CA GLY A 116 12.62 -14.16 26.44
C GLY A 116 13.98 -14.23 27.13
N ILE A 117 14.63 -13.08 27.33
CA ILE A 117 15.91 -12.98 28.05
C ILE A 117 15.76 -13.49 29.50
N ARG A 118 14.70 -13.07 30.20
CA ARG A 118 14.42 -13.52 31.58
C ARG A 118 14.29 -15.04 31.67
N GLU A 119 13.52 -15.66 30.77
CA GLU A 119 13.31 -17.11 30.76
C GLU A 119 14.63 -17.87 30.52
N LEU A 120 15.46 -17.38 29.60
CA LEU A 120 16.78 -17.96 29.34
C LEU A 120 17.70 -17.89 30.57
N PHE A 121 17.69 -16.78 31.31
CA PHE A 121 18.48 -16.65 32.54
C PHE A 121 17.99 -17.58 33.66
N ILE A 122 16.67 -17.74 33.83
CA ILE A 122 16.11 -18.66 34.83
C ILE A 122 16.48 -20.10 34.51
N LYS A 123 16.33 -20.54 33.25
CA LYS A 123 16.74 -21.89 32.83
C LYS A 123 18.23 -22.14 33.03
N LYS A 124 19.09 -21.15 32.76
CA LYS A 124 20.53 -21.25 33.00
C LYS A 124 20.82 -21.46 34.50
N LYS A 125 20.24 -20.65 35.38
CA LYS A 125 20.40 -20.81 36.84
C LYS A 125 19.87 -22.13 37.37
N ALA A 126 18.73 -22.61 36.87
CA ALA A 126 18.16 -23.90 37.27
C ALA A 126 19.02 -25.10 36.82
N LYS A 127 19.62 -25.02 35.63
CA LYS A 127 20.57 -26.04 35.14
C LYS A 127 21.85 -26.05 35.97
N GLU A 128 22.37 -24.88 36.31
CA GLU A 128 23.55 -24.71 37.16
C GLU A 128 23.31 -25.27 38.57
N ASN A 129 22.19 -24.94 39.22
CA ASN A 129 21.81 -25.48 40.54
C ASN A 129 21.64 -27.01 40.53
N LYS A 130 20.99 -27.59 39.51
CA LYS A 130 20.85 -29.06 39.38
C LYS A 130 22.18 -29.80 39.17
N THR A 131 23.21 -29.11 38.70
CA THR A 131 24.53 -29.71 38.49
C THR A 131 25.36 -29.67 39.78
N ILE A 132 25.03 -28.76 40.70
CA ILE A 132 25.66 -28.62 42.03
C ILE A 132 24.96 -29.52 43.08
N GLU A 133 23.67 -29.83 42.89
CA GLU A 133 22.84 -30.69 43.76
C GLU A 133 22.60 -32.13 43.22
N PRO A 134 23.62 -32.92 42.81
CA PRO A 134 23.44 -34.37 42.71
C PRO A 134 24.34 -35.23 43.62
N ASP A 135 25.22 -34.66 44.46
CA ASP A 135 26.20 -35.45 45.24
C ASP A 135 26.03 -35.40 46.78
N SER A 136 25.13 -34.57 47.32
CA SER A 136 24.99 -34.42 48.80
C SER A 136 23.82 -35.18 49.44
N GLN A 137 23.03 -35.95 48.68
CA GLN A 137 21.86 -36.70 49.20
C GLN A 137 22.00 -38.23 49.09
N LYS A 138 23.22 -38.76 49.13
CA LYS A 138 23.47 -40.21 49.21
C LYS A 138 24.44 -40.60 50.34
N ALA A 139 24.16 -40.11 51.53
CA ALA A 139 24.41 -40.74 52.82
C ALA A 139 23.13 -40.39 53.59
N ASP A 140 22.29 -41.33 54.01
CA ASP A 140 22.54 -42.35 55.03
C ASP A 140 21.70 -43.63 54.78
#